data_AF-A0A420JC12-F1
#
_entry.id   AF-A0A420JC12-F1
#
_cell.length_a   1.000
_cell.length_b   1.000
_cell.length_c   1.000
_cell.angle_alpha   90.00
_cell.angle_beta   90.00
_cell.angle_gamma   90.00
#
_symmetry.space_group_name_H-M   'P 1'
#
loop_
_entity.id
_entity.type
_entity.pdbx_description
1 polymer ?
#
loop_
_entity_poly.entity_id
_entity_poly.type
_entity_poly.pdbx_seq_one_letter_code
_entity_poly.pdbx_strand_id
1 'polypeptide(L)'
;VEGLRPTQSFLESIYQIDSSFSDYWTSKLEDEARSSDIGWEKKFPDGIEISEIFERTQATKASVSSQNTSFAVFKGQNSSDIEVKTAPPLSGSKKPLCPCGWNHYYAECFYINKKARPLNFKPSTERLQKVEKFLMDPSNRNKVEDALKKAEKFKLKQANSEFVQASAAVTTALFSKP
;
A
#
# COMPACT_ATOMS: atom_id res chain seq x y z
N VAL A 1 20.41 -46.13 -9.28
CA VAL A 1 20.61 -44.72 -8.85
C VAL A 1 19.28 -44.06 -9.10
N GLU A 2 18.49 -43.86 -8.05
CA GLU A 2 17.18 -43.20 -8.19
C GLU A 2 17.46 -41.74 -8.51
N GLY A 3 17.21 -41.32 -9.76
CA GLY A 3 17.42 -39.95 -10.23
C GLY A 3 16.43 -38.97 -9.60
N LEU A 4 15.93 -38.00 -10.37
CA LEU A 4 14.95 -36.97 -9.92
C LEU A 4 13.55 -37.51 -9.53
N ARG A 5 13.40 -38.82 -9.34
CA ARG A 5 12.13 -39.49 -9.01
C ARG A 5 11.57 -39.10 -7.64
N PRO A 6 12.39 -38.97 -6.57
CA PRO A 6 11.91 -38.46 -5.29
C PRO A 6 11.38 -37.03 -5.39
N THR A 7 12.07 -36.19 -6.18
CA THR A 7 11.68 -34.80 -6.46
C THR A 7 10.31 -34.74 -7.16
N GLN A 8 10.10 -35.57 -8.18
CA GLN A 8 8.81 -35.67 -8.89
C GLN A 8 7.68 -36.15 -7.96
N SER A 9 7.93 -37.16 -7.13
CA SER A 9 6.94 -37.66 -6.16
C SER A 9 6.56 -36.61 -5.12
N PHE A 10 7.52 -35.78 -4.69
CA PHE A 10 7.25 -34.64 -3.83
C PHE A 10 6.35 -33.63 -4.53
N LEU A 11 6.69 -33.21 -5.75
CA LEU A 11 5.89 -32.26 -6.55
C LEU A 11 4.46 -32.75 -6.77
N GLU A 12 4.26 -34.04 -7.05
CA GLU A 12 2.93 -34.63 -7.18
C GLU A 12 2.14 -34.57 -5.86
N SER A 13 2.80 -34.81 -4.73
CA SER A 13 2.15 -34.78 -3.41
C SER A 13 1.72 -33.36 -3.01
N ILE A 14 2.55 -32.35 -3.30
CA ILE A 14 2.23 -30.96 -2.97
C ILE A 14 1.26 -30.30 -3.94
N TYR A 15 0.98 -30.91 -5.10
CA TYR A 15 0.01 -30.39 -6.07
C TYR A 15 -1.38 -30.16 -5.46
N GLN A 16 -1.80 -31.02 -4.52
CA GLN A 16 -3.08 -30.87 -3.82
C GLN A 16 -3.10 -29.67 -2.85
N ILE A 17 -1.93 -29.22 -2.39
CA ILE A 17 -1.79 -28.12 -1.43
C ILE A 17 -1.59 -26.80 -2.16
N ASP A 18 -0.72 -26.78 -3.16
CA ASP A 18 -0.42 -25.61 -3.99
C ASP A 18 -0.07 -26.04 -5.42
N SER A 19 -1.09 -26.05 -6.28
CA SER A 19 -0.93 -26.40 -7.69
C SER A 19 0.02 -25.43 -8.40
N SER A 20 -0.07 -24.12 -8.09
CA SER A 20 0.75 -23.09 -8.75
C SER A 20 2.25 -23.28 -8.51
N PHE A 21 2.64 -23.68 -7.30
CA PHE A 21 4.02 -23.99 -6.97
C PHE A 21 4.48 -25.26 -7.69
N SER A 22 3.64 -26.29 -7.70
CA SER A 22 3.95 -27.59 -8.29
C SER A 22 4.10 -27.52 -9.81
N ASP A 23 3.23 -26.76 -10.48
CA ASP A 23 3.27 -26.53 -11.93
C ASP A 23 4.55 -25.77 -12.34
N TYR A 24 4.94 -24.76 -11.56
CA TYR A 24 6.17 -23.99 -11.80
C TYR A 24 7.41 -24.89 -11.76
N TRP A 25 7.54 -25.70 -10.70
CA TRP A 25 8.71 -26.56 -10.55
C TRP A 25 8.73 -27.73 -11.51
N THR A 26 7.56 -28.28 -11.87
CA THR A 26 7.43 -29.30 -12.93
C THR A 26 7.86 -28.72 -14.28
N SER A 27 7.35 -27.54 -14.65
CA SER A 27 7.74 -26.87 -15.90
C SER A 27 9.23 -26.56 -15.94
N LYS A 28 9.79 -26.09 -14.82
CA LYS A 28 11.23 -25.81 -14.69
C LYS A 28 12.09 -27.08 -14.83
N LEU A 29 11.64 -28.20 -14.26
CA LEU A 29 12.30 -29.49 -14.40
C LEU A 29 12.30 -29.95 -15.86
N GLU A 30 11.19 -29.77 -16.58
CA GLU A 30 11.09 -30.07 -18.01
C GLU A 30 11.95 -29.14 -18.88
N ASP A 31 12.03 -27.86 -18.55
CA ASP A 31 12.85 -26.88 -19.26
C ASP A 31 14.34 -27.18 -19.13
N GLU A 32 14.80 -27.56 -17.95
CA GLU A 32 16.18 -27.99 -17.71
C GLU A 32 16.49 -29.35 -18.35
N ALA A 33 15.51 -30.26 -18.39
CA ALA A 33 15.65 -31.49 -19.17
C ALA A 33 15.79 -31.20 -20.67
N ARG A 34 15.14 -30.16 -21.18
CA ARG A 34 15.19 -29.75 -22.60
C ARG A 34 16.49 -29.01 -22.94
N SER A 35 17.10 -28.29 -22.00
CA SER A 35 18.31 -27.49 -22.23
C SER A 35 19.53 -28.35 -22.64
N SER A 36 19.45 -29.69 -22.50
CA SER A 36 20.47 -30.67 -22.93
C SER A 36 21.86 -30.42 -22.35
N ASP A 37 21.93 -29.74 -21.21
CA ASP A 37 23.16 -29.46 -20.48
C ASP A 37 23.68 -30.72 -19.79
N ILE A 38 24.93 -31.12 -20.05
CA ILE A 38 25.51 -32.32 -19.43
C ILE A 38 25.59 -32.12 -17.91
N GLY A 39 24.86 -32.96 -17.16
CA GLY A 39 24.81 -32.90 -15.70
C GLY A 39 23.79 -31.91 -15.12
N TRP A 40 22.81 -31.46 -15.90
CA TRP A 40 21.70 -30.62 -15.43
C TRP A 40 20.98 -31.22 -14.21
N GLU A 41 20.85 -32.55 -14.14
CA GLU A 41 20.25 -33.26 -13.01
C GLU A 41 20.93 -32.98 -11.67
N LYS A 42 22.24 -32.68 -11.68
CA LYS A 42 23.01 -32.34 -10.47
C LYS A 42 22.93 -30.86 -10.09
N LYS A 43 22.56 -30.00 -11.05
CA LYS A 43 22.36 -28.56 -10.83
C LYS A 43 20.92 -28.27 -10.39
N PHE A 44 19.99 -29.15 -10.75
CA PHE A 44 18.60 -29.00 -10.39
C PHE A 44 18.41 -29.26 -8.89
N PRO A 45 17.64 -28.42 -8.17
CA PRO A 45 17.38 -28.61 -6.74
C PRO A 45 16.69 -29.95 -6.46
N ASP A 46 17.18 -30.69 -5.48
CA ASP A 46 16.54 -31.94 -5.06
C ASP A 46 15.24 -31.65 -4.26
N GLY A 47 14.42 -32.68 -4.04
CA GLY A 47 13.15 -32.58 -3.33
C GLY A 47 13.28 -31.96 -1.93
N ILE A 48 14.41 -32.18 -1.25
CA ILE A 48 14.71 -31.54 0.04
C ILE A 48 14.85 -30.01 -0.12
N GLU A 49 15.65 -29.55 -1.09
CA GLU A 49 15.82 -28.12 -1.34
C GLU A 49 14.52 -27.45 -1.79
N ILE A 50 13.74 -28.11 -2.65
CA ILE A 50 12.43 -27.61 -3.08
C ILE A 50 11.46 -27.55 -1.90
N SER A 51 11.52 -28.50 -0.95
CA SER A 51 10.69 -28.48 0.25
C SER A 51 10.99 -27.27 1.15
N GLU A 52 12.27 -26.90 1.32
CA GLU A 52 12.65 -25.70 2.08
C GLU A 52 12.16 -24.42 1.39
N ILE A 53 12.21 -24.36 0.06
CA ILE A 53 11.67 -23.25 -0.73
C ILE A 53 10.15 -23.18 -0.58
N PHE A 54 9.48 -24.33 -0.58
CA PHE A 54 8.05 -24.43 -0.37
C PHE A 54 7.65 -23.88 1.01
N GLU A 55 8.31 -24.34 2.08
CA GLU A 55 8.06 -23.86 3.45
C GLU A 55 8.24 -22.34 3.56
N ARG A 56 9.32 -21.79 2.99
CA ARG A 56 9.56 -20.33 2.97
C ARG A 56 8.47 -19.57 2.22
N THR A 57 8.02 -20.12 1.10
CA THR A 57 6.95 -19.54 0.28
C THR A 57 5.63 -19.53 1.06
N GLN A 58 5.30 -20.64 1.73
CA GLN A 58 4.10 -20.76 2.55
C GLN A 58 4.13 -19.83 3.76
N ALA A 59 5.27 -19.69 4.45
CA ALA A 59 5.43 -18.76 5.57
C ALA A 59 5.20 -17.31 5.13
N THR A 60 5.71 -16.96 3.93
CA THR A 60 5.51 -15.63 3.34
C THR A 60 4.05 -15.41 2.97
N LYS A 61 3.39 -16.38 2.32
CA LYS A 61 1.95 -16.30 1.99
C LYS A 61 1.09 -16.16 3.25
N ALA A 62 1.39 -16.90 4.32
CA ALA A 62 0.70 -16.77 5.61
C ALA A 62 0.90 -15.37 6.25
N SER A 63 2.12 -14.82 6.15
CA SER A 63 2.42 -13.46 6.59
C SER A 63 1.65 -12.40 5.78
N VAL A 64 1.59 -12.55 4.46
CA VAL A 64 0.84 -11.65 3.55
C VAL A 64 -0.67 -11.77 3.76
N SER A 65 -1.20 -12.96 4.05
CA SER A 65 -2.63 -13.15 4.34
C SER A 65 -3.08 -12.51 5.66
N SER A 66 -2.14 -12.32 6.61
CA SER A 66 -2.42 -11.67 7.91
C SER A 66 -2.30 -10.14 7.84
N GLN A 67 -1.65 -9.61 6.80
CA GLN A 67 -1.50 -8.18 6.59
C GLN A 67 -2.39 -7.71 5.45
N ASN A 68 -3.31 -6.79 5.75
CA ASN A 68 -3.98 -5.94 4.75
C ASN A 68 -2.93 -5.11 4.00
N THR A 69 -2.20 -5.74 3.07
CA THR A 69 -1.18 -5.11 2.26
C THR A 69 -1.87 -4.45 1.07
N SER A 70 -1.86 -3.13 1.09
CA SER A 70 -2.35 -2.29 0.00
C SER A 70 -1.34 -2.32 -1.15
N PHE A 71 -1.47 -3.28 -2.07
CA PHE A 71 -0.73 -3.25 -3.32
C PHE A 71 -1.28 -2.13 -4.22
N ALA A 72 -0.38 -1.28 -4.74
CA ALA A 72 -0.75 -0.29 -5.74
C ALA A 72 -1.03 -1.00 -7.08
N VAL A 73 -2.30 -1.33 -7.34
CA VAL A 73 -2.73 -1.81 -8.65
C VAL A 73 -2.74 -0.62 -9.60
N PHE A 74 -1.84 -0.63 -10.60
CA PHE A 74 -1.88 0.30 -11.72
C PHE A 74 -3.12 -0.05 -12.55
N LYS A 75 -4.26 0.61 -12.26
CA LYS A 75 -5.49 0.45 -13.04
C LYS A 75 -5.30 1.08 -14.42
N GLY A 76 -4.78 0.27 -15.35
CA GLY A 76 -5.00 0.44 -16.78
C GLY A 76 -6.45 0.10 -17.09
N GLN A 77 -7.11 1.02 -17.78
CA GLN A 77 -8.52 0.99 -18.10
C GLN A 77 -8.76 0.03 -19.29
N ASN A 78 -9.44 -1.09 -19.06
CA ASN A 78 -10.24 -1.75 -20.10
C ASN A 78 -11.49 -2.36 -19.46
N SER A 79 -12.62 -2.05 -20.09
CA SER A 79 -13.96 -2.45 -19.68
C SER A 79 -14.30 -3.81 -20.29
N SER A 80 -14.73 -4.77 -19.46
CA SER A 80 -15.88 -5.65 -19.72
C SER A 80 -15.92 -6.75 -18.66
N ASP A 81 -17.00 -6.73 -17.87
CA ASP A 81 -17.67 -7.83 -17.17
C ASP A 81 -16.83 -8.77 -16.30
N ILE A 82 -17.12 -8.80 -14.99
CA ILE A 82 -17.38 -10.01 -14.17
C ILE A 82 -17.72 -9.59 -12.71
N GLU A 83 -18.89 -10.04 -12.29
CA GLU A 83 -19.39 -10.31 -10.94
C GLU A 83 -19.20 -9.29 -9.80
N VAL A 84 -20.31 -8.61 -9.51
CA VAL A 84 -20.58 -7.90 -8.26
C VAL A 84 -20.67 -8.90 -7.11
N LYS A 85 -19.54 -9.18 -6.44
CA LYS A 85 -19.56 -9.52 -5.02
C LYS A 85 -19.50 -8.22 -4.23
N THR A 86 -20.60 -7.95 -3.56
CA THR A 86 -20.87 -6.81 -2.68
C THR A 86 -19.63 -6.44 -1.85
N ALA A 87 -18.94 -5.38 -2.26
CA ALA A 87 -17.91 -4.76 -1.47
C ALA A 87 -18.54 -4.26 -0.15
N PRO A 88 -17.91 -4.48 1.02
CA PRO A 88 -18.34 -3.82 2.23
C PRO A 88 -18.26 -2.29 2.03
N PRO A 89 -19.18 -1.50 2.61
CA PRO A 89 -19.24 -0.06 2.38
C PRO A 89 -17.89 0.57 2.71
N LEU A 90 -17.42 1.48 1.83
CA LEU A 90 -16.23 2.30 2.04
C LEU A 90 -16.31 2.92 3.44
N SER A 91 -15.59 2.31 4.39
CA SER A 91 -15.36 2.86 5.71
C SER A 91 -14.49 4.10 5.49
N GLY A 92 -15.12 5.27 5.49
CA GLY A 92 -14.43 6.55 5.41
C GLY A 92 -13.29 6.54 6.41
N SER A 93 -12.05 6.68 5.91
CA SER A 93 -10.83 6.63 6.71
C SER A 93 -10.99 7.49 7.97
N LYS A 94 -11.05 6.86 9.14
CA LYS A 94 -11.17 7.58 10.42
C LYS A 94 -9.97 8.52 10.55
N LYS A 95 -10.23 9.80 10.77
CA LYS A 95 -9.18 10.81 11.00
C LYS A 95 -8.28 10.38 12.17
N PRO A 96 -6.97 10.66 12.12
CA PRO A 96 -6.05 10.24 13.17
C PRO A 96 -6.35 10.95 14.50
N LEU A 97 -6.02 10.28 15.61
CA LEU A 97 -6.14 10.85 16.95
C LEU A 97 -5.03 11.89 17.17
N CYS A 98 -5.43 13.13 17.44
CA CYS A 98 -4.54 14.24 17.74
C CYS A 98 -4.23 14.31 19.25
N PRO A 99 -3.03 14.76 19.67
CA PRO A 99 -2.66 14.96 21.08
C PRO A 99 -3.61 15.85 21.90
N CYS A 100 -4.44 16.67 21.24
CA CYS A 100 -5.48 17.45 21.91
C CYS A 100 -6.71 16.62 22.36
N GLY A 101 -6.78 15.35 21.97
CA GLY A 101 -7.85 14.40 22.30
C GLY A 101 -8.97 14.28 21.26
N TRP A 102 -8.83 14.88 20.09
CA TRP A 102 -9.82 14.84 19.00
C TRP A 102 -9.27 14.15 17.74
N ASN A 103 -10.16 13.63 16.89
CA ASN A 103 -9.78 12.96 15.65
C ASN A 103 -9.67 13.96 14.49
N HIS A 104 -8.47 14.51 14.25
CA HIS A 104 -8.18 15.41 13.14
C HIS A 104 -6.69 15.44 12.80
N TYR A 105 -6.37 15.94 11.60
CA TYR A 105 -4.99 16.16 11.18
C TYR A 105 -4.36 17.35 11.91
N TYR A 106 -3.04 17.33 12.11
CA TYR A 106 -2.32 18.42 12.78
C TYR A 106 -2.57 19.81 12.18
N ALA A 107 -2.80 19.89 10.86
CA ALA A 107 -3.10 21.13 10.17
C ALA A 107 -4.46 21.75 10.53
N GLU A 108 -5.43 20.94 10.98
CA GLU A 108 -6.77 21.36 11.40
C GLU A 108 -6.84 21.64 12.92
N CYS A 109 -5.79 21.31 13.67
CA CYS A 109 -5.77 21.43 15.13
C CYS A 109 -5.62 22.89 15.59
N PHE A 110 -6.58 23.42 16.34
CA PHE A 110 -6.52 24.79 16.89
C PHE A 110 -5.44 25.02 17.95
N TYR A 111 -4.97 23.94 18.59
CA TYR A 111 -3.92 23.99 19.60
C TYR A 111 -2.52 23.99 18.98
N ILE A 112 -2.35 23.33 17.83
CA ILE A 112 -1.07 23.21 17.12
C ILE A 112 -0.94 24.30 16.05
N ASN A 113 -1.95 24.47 15.21
CA ASN A 113 -1.95 25.45 14.13
C ASN A 113 -2.64 26.75 14.56
N LYS A 114 -1.83 27.77 14.86
CA LYS A 114 -2.33 29.12 15.22
C LYS A 114 -3.12 29.78 14.10
N LYS A 115 -2.85 29.46 12.82
CA LYS A 115 -3.54 30.05 11.66
C LYS A 115 -4.97 29.54 11.50
N ALA A 116 -5.26 28.34 12.01
CA ALA A 116 -6.60 27.74 11.93
C ALA A 116 -7.53 28.19 13.07
N ARG A 117 -7.05 29.03 13.99
CA ARG A 117 -7.77 29.40 15.20
C ARG A 117 -8.91 30.39 14.89
N PRO A 118 -10.16 30.11 15.31
CA PRO A 118 -11.23 31.09 15.20
C PRO A 118 -11.03 32.25 16.19
N LEU A 119 -11.49 33.46 15.86
CA LEU A 119 -11.28 34.69 16.65
C LEU A 119 -11.69 34.54 18.13
N ASN A 120 -12.75 33.78 18.43
CA ASN A 120 -13.30 33.59 19.77
C ASN A 120 -12.79 32.32 20.48
N PHE A 121 -11.64 31.79 20.09
CA PHE A 121 -11.12 30.54 20.67
C PHE A 121 -10.64 30.72 22.11
N LYS A 122 -11.33 30.09 23.07
CA LYS A 122 -10.89 29.97 24.46
C LYS A 122 -10.07 28.69 24.65
N PRO A 123 -8.74 28.76 24.79
CA PRO A 123 -7.92 27.57 24.95
C PRO A 123 -8.16 26.93 26.32
N SER A 124 -8.32 25.60 26.35
CA SER A 124 -8.26 24.84 27.59
C SER A 124 -6.80 24.67 28.02
N THR A 125 -6.49 25.05 29.25
CA THR A 125 -5.15 24.97 29.85
C THR A 125 -4.63 23.53 29.89
N GLU A 126 -5.50 22.57 30.21
CA GLU A 126 -5.15 21.14 30.26
C GLU A 126 -4.75 20.57 28.89
N ARG A 127 -5.49 20.93 27.84
CA ARG A 127 -5.19 20.47 26.47
C ARG A 127 -3.92 21.11 25.93
N LEU A 128 -3.68 22.39 26.26
CA LEU A 128 -2.43 23.06 25.92
C LEU A 128 -1.22 22.36 26.54
N GLN A 129 -1.27 22.04 27.83
CA GLN A 129 -0.16 21.35 28.50
C GLN A 129 0.12 19.97 27.88
N LYS A 130 -0.91 19.23 27.48
CA LYS A 130 -0.73 17.93 26.79
C LYS A 130 -0.05 18.09 25.43
N VAL A 131 -0.48 19.08 24.66
CA VAL A 131 0.11 19.37 23.34
C VAL A 131 1.55 19.88 23.50
N GLU A 132 1.82 20.71 24.50
CA GLU A 132 3.16 21.21 24.80
C GLU A 132 4.10 20.07 25.22
N LYS A 133 3.68 19.18 26.12
CA LYS A 133 4.44 17.97 26.48
C LYS A 133 4.77 17.12 25.26
N PHE A 134 3.82 16.96 24.34
CA PHE A 134 4.05 16.24 23.08
C PHE A 134 5.04 16.96 22.14
N LEU A 135 5.08 18.28 22.17
CA LEU A 135 5.97 19.12 21.36
C LEU A 135 7.38 19.28 21.97
N MET A 136 7.58 18.92 23.24
CA MET A 136 8.91 18.91 23.86
C MET A 136 9.83 17.86 23.21
N ASP A 137 9.26 16.77 22.70
CA ASP A 137 10.01 15.76 21.96
C ASP A 137 10.40 16.28 20.56
N PRO A 138 11.70 16.33 20.20
CA PRO A 138 12.14 16.85 18.92
C PRO A 138 11.58 16.05 17.73
N SER A 139 11.39 14.74 17.89
CA SER A 139 10.81 13.87 16.86
C SER A 139 9.34 14.21 16.57
N ASN A 140 8.55 14.47 17.62
CA ASN A 140 7.13 14.80 17.47
C ASN A 140 6.94 16.20 16.90
N ARG A 141 7.80 17.15 17.32
CA ARG A 141 7.84 18.49 16.74
C ARG A 141 8.12 18.45 15.24
N ASN A 142 9.12 17.70 14.78
CA ASN A 142 9.44 17.56 13.35
C ASN A 142 8.26 17.00 12.55
N LYS A 143 7.58 15.97 13.07
CA LYS A 143 6.37 15.40 12.43
C LYS A 143 5.26 16.44 12.26
N VAL A 144 5.06 17.28 13.28
CA VAL A 144 4.06 18.35 13.24
C VAL A 144 4.44 19.42 12.22
N GLU A 145 5.70 19.88 12.22
CA GLU A 145 6.19 20.87 11.26
C GLU A 145 6.09 20.36 9.81
N ASP A 146 6.48 19.11 9.56
CA ASP A 146 6.39 18.48 8.24
C ASP A 146 4.95 18.32 7.78
N ALA A 147 4.04 17.93 8.68
CA ALA A 147 2.62 17.84 8.38
C ALA A 147 2.02 19.21 8.00
N LEU A 148 2.43 20.29 8.69
CA LEU A 148 2.00 21.65 8.37
C LEU A 148 2.55 22.11 7.02
N LYS A 149 3.84 21.92 6.75
CA LYS A 149 4.46 22.24 5.45
C LYS A 149 3.79 21.49 4.30
N LYS A 150 3.49 20.20 4.51
CA LYS A 150 2.79 19.37 3.53
C LYS A 150 1.39 19.95 3.26
N ALA A 151 0.63 20.24 4.30
CA ALA A 151 -0.72 20.82 4.17
C ALA A 151 -0.70 22.16 3.42
N GLU A 152 0.27 23.04 3.69
CA GLU A 152 0.42 24.31 2.96
C GLU A 152 0.73 24.10 1.48
N LYS A 153 1.65 23.18 1.16
CA LYS A 153 1.96 22.82 -0.24
C LYS A 153 0.74 22.27 -0.98
N PHE A 154 -0.06 21.43 -0.32
CA PHE A 154 -1.30 20.91 -0.91
C PHE A 154 -2.32 22.02 -1.15
N LYS A 155 -2.50 22.95 -0.20
CA LYS A 155 -3.38 24.11 -0.38
C LYS A 155 -2.92 25.00 -1.54
N LEU A 156 -1.62 25.27 -1.66
CA LEU A 156 -1.08 26.06 -2.76
C LEU A 156 -1.30 25.37 -4.11
N LYS A 157 -1.10 24.04 -4.18
CA LYS A 157 -1.34 23.25 -5.39
C LYS A 157 -2.82 23.23 -5.78
N GLN A 158 -3.73 23.10 -4.82
CA GLN A 158 -5.17 23.19 -5.07
C GLN A 158 -5.57 24.58 -5.58
N ALA A 159 -5.11 25.64 -4.94
CA ALA A 159 -5.38 27.01 -5.39
C ALA A 159 -4.86 27.28 -6.81
N ASN A 160 -3.67 26.78 -7.15
CA ASN A 160 -3.12 26.92 -8.50
C ASN A 160 -3.92 26.10 -9.53
N SER A 161 -4.38 24.90 -9.16
CA SER A 161 -5.24 24.07 -10.02
C SER A 161 -6.60 24.73 -10.28
N GLU A 162 -7.22 25.31 -9.25
CA GLU A 162 -8.50 26.02 -9.38
C GLU A 162 -8.34 27.30 -10.22
N PHE A 163 -7.22 28.02 -10.09
CA PHE A 163 -6.92 29.20 -10.92
C PHE A 163 -6.75 28.85 -12.41
N VAL A 164 -6.07 27.75 -12.72
CA VAL A 164 -5.88 27.28 -14.11
C VAL A 164 -7.21 26.81 -14.71
N GLN A 165 -8.06 26.13 -13.94
CA GLN A 165 -9.39 25.69 -14.39
C GLN A 165 -10.36 26.87 -14.58
N ALA A 166 -10.33 27.88 -13.69
CA ALA A 166 -11.14 29.09 -13.84
C ALA A 166 -10.72 29.92 -15.09
N SER A 167 -9.42 30.01 -15.37
CA SER A 167 -8.91 30.73 -16.56
C SER A 167 -9.26 30.01 -17.88
N ALA A 168 -9.25 28.68 -17.89
CA ALA A 168 -9.67 27.90 -19.05
C ALA A 168 -11.19 28.03 -19.32
N ALA A 169 -12.02 28.03 -18.26
CA ALA A 169 -13.47 28.19 -18.36
C ALA A 169 -13.91 29.58 -18.86
N VAL A 170 -13.16 30.64 -18.54
CA VAL A 170 -13.42 31.99 -19.06
C VAL A 170 -13.07 32.10 -20.55
N THR A 171 -12.05 31.38 -21.00
CA THR A 171 -11.61 31.42 -22.41
C THR A 171 -12.59 30.71 -23.34
N THR A 172 -13.19 29.59 -22.92
CA THR A 172 -14.21 28.89 -23.73
C THR A 172 -15.55 29.63 -23.80
N ALA A 173 -15.90 30.44 -22.79
CA ALA A 173 -17.12 31.24 -22.81
C ALA A 173 -17.08 32.44 -23.78
N LEU A 174 -15.88 32.89 -24.19
CA LEU A 174 -15.71 34.01 -25.12
C LEU A 174 -15.83 33.61 -26.60
N PHE A 175 -15.71 32.31 -26.94
CA PHE A 175 -15.87 31.79 -28.30
C PHE A 175 -17.27 31.25 -28.62
N SER A 176 -18.19 31.28 -27.65
CA SER A 176 -19.61 30.92 -27.84
C SER A 176 -20.49 32.18 -27.71
N LYS A 177 -20.39 33.08 -28.68
CA LYS A 177 -21.46 34.05 -28.96
C LYS A 177 -21.76 34.01 -30.46
N PRO A 178 -23.04 33.82 -30.83
CA PRO A 178 -23.48 33.54 -32.21
C PRO A 178 -23.26 34.71 -33.17
#